data_AF-A0A168EAD1-F1
#
_entry.id   AF-A0A168EAD1-F1
#
_cell.length_a   1.000
_cell.length_b   1.000
_cell.length_c   1.000
_cell.angle_alpha   90.00
_cell.angle_beta   90.00
_cell.angle_gamma   90.00
#
_symmetry.space_group_name_H-M   'P 1'
#
loop_
_entity.id
_entity.type
_entity.pdbx_description
1 polymer ?
#
loop_
_entity_poly.entity_id
_entity_poly.type
_entity_poly.pdbx_seq_one_letter_code
_entity_poly.pdbx_strand_id
1 'polypeptide(L)'
;MSNLPVGIEQILGVGTYKRQNRAEVHEALIRLGVAVSDTFREFYNKYSGPFWEEDVPFELLDIVEEKNNIESYTLISRKEHGWPKQFLVLSEMSTNAVLVLDTITDKVYKVNFEGGDELLIQGELKETWVTFQDFLKEYFNC
;
A
#
# COMPACT_ATOMS: atom_id res chain seq x y z
N MET A 1 15.83 14.88 5.58
CA MET A 1 16.24 13.88 4.58
C MET A 1 14.98 13.15 4.16
N SER A 2 14.85 12.74 2.90
CA SER A 2 13.68 11.99 2.43
C SER A 2 13.71 10.57 3.01
N ASN A 3 12.54 10.04 3.39
CA ASN A 3 12.40 8.63 3.82
C ASN A 3 12.19 7.69 2.63
N LEU A 4 12.08 8.23 1.43
CA LEU A 4 11.85 7.47 0.21
C LEU A 4 13.15 6.82 -0.30
N PRO A 5 13.04 5.69 -1.03
CA PRO A 5 14.18 5.10 -1.72
C PRO A 5 14.91 6.10 -2.62
N VAL A 6 16.23 5.95 -2.71
CA VAL A 6 17.03 6.70 -3.67
C VAL A 6 16.58 6.28 -5.07
N GLY A 7 16.41 7.24 -5.98
CA GLY A 7 16.06 6.94 -7.37
C GLY A 7 14.57 6.96 -7.69
N ILE A 8 13.68 6.83 -6.70
CA ILE A 8 12.22 6.87 -6.93
C ILE A 8 11.75 8.18 -7.58
N GLU A 9 12.44 9.31 -7.32
CA GLU A 9 12.14 10.59 -7.95
C GLU A 9 12.54 10.64 -9.43
N GLN A 10 13.49 9.83 -9.87
CA GLN A 10 13.83 9.71 -11.30
C GLN A 10 12.73 8.93 -12.05
N ILE A 11 12.05 8.03 -11.36
CA ILE A 11 10.96 7.21 -11.91
C ILE A 11 9.64 7.99 -11.91
N LEU A 12 9.25 8.53 -10.75
CA LEU A 12 7.94 9.15 -10.54
C LEU A 12 7.96 10.69 -10.57
N GLY A 13 9.13 11.32 -10.71
CA GLY A 13 9.25 12.79 -10.69
C GLY A 13 8.64 13.49 -11.89
N VAL A 14 8.19 12.74 -12.89
CA VAL A 14 7.44 13.22 -14.05
C VAL A 14 6.11 13.82 -13.58
N GLY A 15 5.62 14.87 -14.25
CA GLY A 15 4.47 15.65 -13.80
C GLY A 15 3.17 14.86 -13.61
N THR A 16 3.01 13.73 -14.28
CA THR A 16 1.81 12.88 -14.26
C THR A 16 1.57 12.19 -12.93
N TYR A 17 2.63 11.83 -12.19
CA TYR A 17 2.52 11.16 -10.90
C TYR A 17 2.57 12.11 -9.71
N LYS A 18 2.66 13.43 -9.93
CA LYS A 18 2.75 14.40 -8.82
C LYS A 18 1.38 14.60 -8.20
N ARG A 19 1.28 14.28 -6.90
CA ARG A 19 0.05 14.56 -6.14
C ARG A 19 -0.22 16.05 -6.05
N GLN A 20 -1.42 16.44 -6.45
CA GLN A 20 -1.89 17.83 -6.38
C GLN A 20 -2.48 18.14 -5.00
N ASN A 21 -3.28 17.23 -4.43
CA ASN A 21 -3.98 17.44 -3.17
C ASN A 21 -3.51 16.47 -2.07
N ARG A 22 -2.57 16.95 -1.23
CA ARG A 22 -2.04 16.17 -0.09
C ARG A 22 -3.04 16.00 1.05
N ALA A 23 -4.05 16.87 1.13
CA ALA A 23 -5.03 16.81 2.20
C ALA A 23 -5.86 15.52 2.11
N GLU A 24 -6.15 15.04 0.90
CA GLU A 24 -6.94 13.82 0.70
C GLU A 24 -6.26 12.56 1.28
N VAL A 25 -4.93 12.47 1.18
CA VAL A 25 -4.15 11.39 1.81
C VAL A 25 -4.37 11.41 3.32
N HIS A 26 -4.27 12.58 3.93
CA HIS A 26 -4.45 12.73 5.37
C HIS A 26 -5.88 12.38 5.79
N GLU A 27 -6.89 12.85 5.07
CA GLU A 27 -8.28 12.56 5.36
C GLU A 27 -8.62 11.08 5.19
N ALA A 28 -8.08 10.40 4.17
CA ALA A 28 -8.26 8.97 3.99
C ALA A 28 -7.65 8.17 5.14
N LEU A 29 -6.45 8.53 5.60
CA LEU A 29 -5.84 7.89 6.77
C LEU A 29 -6.68 8.11 8.04
N ILE A 30 -7.32 9.28 8.20
CA ILE A 30 -8.28 9.54 9.29
C ILE A 30 -9.53 8.67 9.17
N ARG A 31 -10.13 8.58 7.99
CA ARG A 31 -11.34 7.76 7.74
C ARG A 31 -11.06 6.27 7.95
N LEU A 32 -9.91 5.79 7.48
CA LEU A 32 -9.39 4.45 7.74
C LEU A 32 -8.98 4.26 9.22
N GLY A 33 -8.72 5.36 9.93
CA GLY A 33 -8.39 5.39 11.34
C GLY A 33 -7.07 4.69 11.67
N VAL A 34 -6.08 4.84 10.79
CA VAL A 34 -4.75 4.23 10.92
C VAL A 34 -3.68 5.30 11.07
N ALA A 35 -2.61 4.96 11.77
CA ALA A 35 -1.35 5.70 11.71
C ALA A 35 -0.40 4.89 10.84
N VAL A 36 0.37 5.56 9.97
CA VAL A 36 1.29 4.94 9.01
C VAL A 36 2.70 5.49 9.21
N SER A 37 3.70 4.75 8.71
CA SER A 37 5.09 5.19 8.71
C SER A 37 5.30 6.51 7.95
N ASP A 38 6.39 7.20 8.28
CA ASP A 38 6.78 8.42 7.58
C ASP A 38 7.07 8.16 6.10
N THR A 39 7.63 6.99 5.75
CA THR A 39 7.84 6.56 4.36
C THR A 39 6.53 6.44 3.60
N PHE A 40 5.55 5.73 4.14
CA PHE A 40 4.23 5.60 3.49
C PHE A 40 3.57 6.95 3.29
N ARG A 41 3.58 7.77 4.35
CA ARG A 41 3.00 9.11 4.34
C ARG A 41 3.70 10.01 3.32
N GLU A 42 5.02 9.99 3.25
CA GLU A 42 5.80 10.80 2.32
C GLU A 42 5.53 10.35 0.87
N PHE A 43 5.48 9.04 0.62
CA PHE A 43 5.26 8.48 -0.72
C PHE A 43 3.91 8.95 -1.27
N TYR A 44 2.82 8.67 -0.56
CA TYR A 44 1.49 9.05 -1.01
C TYR A 44 1.27 10.57 -0.94
N ASN A 45 1.96 11.35 -0.09
CA ASN A 45 1.87 12.82 -0.17
C ASN A 45 2.61 13.41 -1.39
N LYS A 46 3.61 12.70 -1.93
CA LYS A 46 4.39 13.19 -3.06
C LYS A 46 3.79 12.70 -4.38
N TYR A 47 3.31 11.46 -4.40
CA TYR A 47 2.86 10.79 -5.63
C TYR A 47 1.39 10.39 -5.59
N SER A 48 0.76 10.46 -6.76
CA SER A 48 -0.59 9.98 -7.04
C SER A 48 -0.51 8.85 -8.07
N GLY A 49 -1.04 7.69 -7.71
CA GLY A 49 -1.11 6.49 -8.55
C GLY A 49 -2.39 6.44 -9.41
N PRO A 50 -2.78 5.24 -9.87
CA PRO A 50 -2.11 3.95 -9.63
C PRO A 50 -0.73 3.84 -10.28
N PHE A 51 0.07 2.87 -9.83
CA PHE A 51 1.40 2.58 -10.36
C PHE A 51 1.43 1.15 -10.90
N TRP A 52 2.12 0.95 -12.01
CA TRP A 52 2.32 -0.36 -12.62
C TRP A 52 3.79 -0.54 -12.97
N GLU A 53 4.43 -1.52 -12.34
CA GLU A 53 5.83 -1.86 -12.56
C GLU A 53 5.96 -3.37 -12.86
N GLU A 54 6.98 -3.76 -13.61
CA GLU A 54 7.15 -5.14 -14.07
C GLU A 54 7.75 -6.08 -13.00
N ASP A 55 8.55 -5.52 -12.08
CA ASP A 55 9.32 -6.30 -11.10
C ASP A 55 8.41 -6.95 -10.03
N VAL A 56 7.31 -6.30 -9.68
CA VAL A 56 6.29 -6.83 -8.77
C VAL A 56 4.95 -6.84 -9.50
N PRO A 57 4.36 -8.02 -9.81
CA PRO A 57 3.23 -8.15 -10.73
C PRO A 57 1.89 -7.79 -10.06
N PHE A 58 1.79 -6.58 -9.55
CA PHE A 58 0.63 -6.00 -8.89
C PHE A 58 0.53 -4.52 -9.29
N GLU A 59 -0.68 -4.05 -9.58
CA GLU A 59 -0.94 -2.62 -9.59
C GLU A 59 -0.86 -2.11 -8.15
N LEU A 60 0.02 -1.16 -7.89
CA LEU A 60 0.06 -0.45 -6.61
C LEU A 60 -0.97 0.68 -6.68
N LEU A 61 -2.00 0.57 -5.86
CA LEU A 61 -3.12 1.50 -5.87
C LEU A 61 -2.73 2.85 -5.27
N ASP A 62 -3.47 3.87 -5.71
CA ASP A 62 -3.52 5.13 -4.98
C ASP A 62 -4.29 4.97 -3.66
N ILE A 63 -4.06 5.88 -2.71
CA ILE A 63 -4.83 5.90 -1.47
C ILE A 63 -6.28 6.36 -1.65
N VAL A 64 -6.53 7.28 -2.59
CA VAL A 64 -7.82 7.98 -2.78
C VAL A 64 -8.21 8.22 -4.23
N GLU A 65 -7.25 8.32 -5.13
CA GLU A 65 -7.52 8.51 -6.56
C GLU A 65 -8.20 7.25 -7.12
N GLU A 66 -9.05 7.43 -8.12
CA GLU A 66 -9.88 6.39 -8.72
C GLU A 66 -10.91 5.74 -7.77
N LYS A 67 -11.84 4.98 -8.34
CA LYS A 67 -12.88 4.26 -7.57
C LYS A 67 -12.29 3.07 -6.79
N ASN A 68 -11.37 2.36 -7.44
CA ASN A 68 -10.65 1.21 -6.90
C ASN A 68 -9.34 1.73 -6.29
N ASN A 69 -9.30 1.87 -4.98
CA ASN A 69 -8.18 2.49 -4.27
C ASN A 69 -7.96 1.80 -2.92
N ILE A 70 -6.88 2.14 -2.23
CA ILE A 70 -6.54 1.55 -0.94
C ILE A 70 -7.69 1.74 0.06
N GLU A 71 -8.31 2.92 0.08
CA GLU A 71 -9.41 3.20 1.00
C GLU A 71 -10.61 2.27 0.75
N SER A 72 -11.07 2.16 -0.50
CA SER A 72 -12.24 1.37 -0.85
C SER A 72 -12.00 -0.13 -0.62
N TYR A 73 -10.87 -0.69 -1.06
CA TYR A 73 -10.55 -2.10 -0.83
C TYR A 73 -10.31 -2.42 0.64
N THR A 74 -9.67 -1.52 1.40
CA THR A 74 -9.49 -1.72 2.84
C THR A 74 -10.83 -1.76 3.57
N LEU A 75 -11.76 -0.87 3.22
CA LEU A 75 -13.10 -0.88 3.81
C LEU A 75 -13.88 -2.15 3.46
N ILE A 76 -13.75 -2.65 2.22
CA ILE A 76 -14.33 -3.94 1.79
C ILE A 76 -13.72 -5.09 2.63
N SER A 77 -12.40 -5.21 2.72
CA SER A 77 -11.73 -6.24 3.53
C SER A 77 -12.20 -6.26 4.99
N ARG A 78 -12.33 -5.08 5.60
CA ARG A 78 -12.80 -4.98 6.99
C ARG A 78 -14.26 -5.41 7.13
N LYS A 79 -15.12 -5.00 6.21
CA LYS A 79 -16.56 -5.24 6.28
C LYS A 79 -16.93 -6.68 5.92
N GLU A 80 -16.31 -7.22 4.89
CA GLU A 80 -16.70 -8.50 4.30
C GLU A 80 -15.86 -9.67 4.84
N HIS A 81 -14.60 -9.41 5.20
CA HIS A 81 -13.66 -10.45 5.65
C HIS A 81 -13.20 -10.27 7.11
N GLY A 82 -13.70 -9.24 7.82
CA GLY A 82 -13.38 -9.01 9.22
C GLY A 82 -11.91 -8.65 9.49
N TRP A 83 -11.19 -8.16 8.48
CA TRP A 83 -9.76 -7.86 8.62
C TRP A 83 -9.50 -6.82 9.73
N PRO A 84 -8.46 -7.02 10.56
CA PRO A 84 -8.07 -6.05 11.58
C PRO A 84 -7.81 -4.66 11.01
N LYS A 85 -8.09 -3.63 11.82
CA LYS A 85 -7.99 -2.22 11.42
C LYS A 85 -6.58 -1.83 10.97
N GLN A 86 -5.54 -2.48 11.49
CA GLN A 86 -4.16 -2.14 11.12
C GLN A 86 -3.80 -2.44 9.67
N PHE A 87 -4.56 -3.28 8.97
CA PHE A 87 -4.21 -3.69 7.61
C PHE A 87 -4.76 -2.71 6.58
N LEU A 88 -3.92 -2.35 5.60
CA LEU A 88 -4.29 -1.62 4.39
C LEU A 88 -4.06 -2.49 3.16
N VAL A 89 -5.03 -2.52 2.25
CA VAL A 89 -4.94 -3.23 0.98
C VAL A 89 -4.26 -2.33 -0.05
N LEU A 90 -3.06 -2.71 -0.52
CA LEU A 90 -2.22 -1.90 -1.40
C LEU A 90 -2.43 -2.14 -2.89
N SER A 91 -2.98 -3.30 -3.28
CA SER A 91 -3.18 -3.66 -4.68
C SER A 91 -4.64 -4.00 -4.97
N GLU A 92 -5.01 -4.06 -6.25
CA GLU A 92 -6.29 -4.69 -6.61
C GLU A 92 -6.36 -6.11 -6.04
N MET A 93 -7.57 -6.51 -5.63
CA MET A 93 -7.87 -7.89 -5.26
C MET A 93 -7.95 -8.74 -6.53
N SER A 94 -6.80 -9.13 -7.07
CA SER A 94 -6.72 -10.07 -8.17
C SER A 94 -7.12 -11.48 -7.71
N THR A 95 -7.41 -12.39 -8.65
CA THR A 95 -7.94 -13.73 -8.31
C THR A 95 -7.05 -14.56 -7.38
N ASN A 96 -5.74 -14.29 -7.31
CA ASN A 96 -4.81 -15.21 -6.65
C ASN A 96 -4.06 -14.60 -5.46
N ALA A 97 -3.94 -13.27 -5.38
CA ALA A 97 -3.28 -12.61 -4.26
C ALA A 97 -3.58 -11.11 -4.20
N VAL A 98 -3.29 -10.52 -3.04
CA VAL A 98 -3.34 -9.09 -2.77
C VAL A 98 -2.13 -8.65 -1.94
N LEU A 99 -1.65 -7.42 -2.16
CA LEU A 99 -0.64 -6.79 -1.32
C LEU A 99 -1.29 -6.11 -0.12
N VAL A 100 -0.74 -6.33 1.07
CA VAL A 100 -1.28 -5.82 2.33
C VAL A 100 -0.17 -5.22 3.17
N LEU A 101 -0.37 -4.00 3.67
CA LEU A 101 0.50 -3.36 4.65
C LEU A 101 -0.07 -3.54 6.06
N ASP A 102 0.75 -4.00 7.00
CA ASP A 102 0.48 -3.83 8.42
C ASP A 102 1.01 -2.46 8.87
N THR A 103 0.11 -1.55 9.20
CA THR A 103 0.46 -0.19 9.60
C THR A 103 1.10 -0.08 10.98
N ILE A 104 1.04 -1.13 11.81
CA ILE A 104 1.70 -1.17 13.12
C ILE A 104 3.18 -1.56 12.97
N THR A 105 3.47 -2.54 12.13
CA THR A 105 4.82 -3.10 11.97
C THR A 105 5.56 -2.59 10.72
N ASP A 106 4.87 -1.88 9.84
CA ASP A 106 5.31 -1.43 8.52
C ASP A 106 5.62 -2.58 7.53
N LYS A 107 5.31 -3.82 7.89
CA LYS A 107 5.55 -5.01 7.05
C LYS A 107 4.55 -5.08 5.89
N VAL A 108 5.03 -5.55 4.74
CA VAL A 108 4.19 -5.79 3.56
C VAL A 108 4.11 -7.28 3.26
N TYR A 109 2.90 -7.75 3.02
CA TYR A 109 2.55 -9.14 2.81
C TYR A 109 1.95 -9.33 1.42
N LYS A 110 2.37 -10.38 0.74
CA LYS A 110 1.61 -10.96 -0.37
C LYS A 110 0.67 -12.02 0.21
N VAL A 111 -0.63 -11.73 0.21
CA VAL A 111 -1.67 -12.57 0.81
C VAL A 111 -2.39 -13.30 -0.30
N ASN A 112 -2.30 -14.63 -0.34
CA ASN A 112 -3.16 -15.43 -1.20
C ASN A 112 -4.50 -15.71 -0.51
N PHE A 113 -5.55 -15.93 -1.30
CA PHE A 113 -6.88 -16.27 -0.77
C PHE A 113 -7.09 -17.79 -0.59
N GLU A 114 -6.00 -18.57 -0.63
CA GLU A 114 -5.99 -20.02 -0.36
C GLU A 114 -5.52 -20.30 1.08
N GLY A 115 -5.98 -19.47 2.03
CA GLY A 115 -5.64 -19.55 3.47
C GLY A 115 -4.56 -18.57 3.93
N GLY A 116 -3.96 -17.78 3.04
CA GLY A 116 -3.01 -16.74 3.42
C GLY A 116 -3.64 -15.62 4.26
N ASP A 117 -4.92 -15.31 4.04
CA ASP A 117 -5.68 -14.34 4.82
C ASP A 117 -5.94 -14.81 6.26
N GLU A 118 -6.24 -16.09 6.46
CA GLU A 118 -6.35 -16.69 7.80
C GLU A 118 -5.01 -16.59 8.56
N LEU A 119 -3.90 -16.94 7.90
CA LEU A 119 -2.56 -16.83 8.46
C LEU A 119 -2.19 -15.38 8.78
N LEU A 120 -2.59 -14.42 7.94
CA LEU A 120 -2.36 -13.00 8.18
C LEU A 120 -3.09 -12.55 9.46
N ILE A 121 -4.36 -12.91 9.60
CA ILE A 121 -5.19 -12.53 10.74
C ILE A 121 -4.68 -13.16 12.04
N GLN A 122 -4.15 -14.39 11.98
CA GLN A 122 -3.55 -15.09 13.12
C GLN A 122 -2.13 -14.57 13.45
N GLY A 123 -1.53 -13.75 12.59
CA GLY A 123 -0.15 -13.27 12.75
C GLY A 123 0.91 -14.32 12.43
N GLU A 124 0.54 -15.38 11.71
CA GLU A 124 1.40 -16.50 11.33
C GLU A 124 1.96 -16.37 9.90
N LEU A 125 1.36 -15.50 9.08
CA LEU A 125 1.86 -15.24 7.74
C LEU A 125 3.21 -14.53 7.81
N LYS A 126 4.21 -15.11 7.13
CA LYS A 126 5.53 -14.48 6.99
C LYS A 126 5.45 -13.26 6.06
N GLU A 127 6.06 -12.15 6.45
CA GLU A 127 6.15 -10.97 5.58
C GLU A 127 6.92 -11.25 4.29
N THR A 128 6.54 -10.55 3.23
CA THR A 128 7.30 -10.54 1.97
C THR A 128 8.36 -9.46 2.02
N TRP A 129 8.02 -8.28 2.55
CA TRP A 129 8.96 -7.19 2.82
C TRP A 129 8.88 -6.75 4.28
N VAL A 130 10.05 -6.52 4.88
CA VAL A 130 10.18 -6.19 6.31
C VAL A 130 9.71 -4.76 6.60
N THR A 131 9.75 -3.87 5.60
CA THR A 131 9.25 -2.49 5.68
C THR A 131 8.58 -2.07 4.38
N PHE A 132 7.75 -1.03 4.43
CA PHE A 132 7.17 -0.42 3.23
C PHE A 132 8.26 0.19 2.33
N GLN A 133 9.36 0.66 2.93
CA GLN A 133 10.51 1.17 2.18
C GLN A 133 11.19 0.06 1.36
N ASP A 134 11.35 -1.13 1.92
CA ASP A 134 11.95 -2.26 1.20
C ASP A 134 11.05 -2.76 0.08
N PHE A 135 9.72 -2.73 0.30
CA PHE A 135 8.75 -2.95 -0.77
C PHE A 135 8.92 -1.94 -1.91
N LEU A 136 8.99 -0.62 -1.62
CA LEU A 136 9.15 0.39 -2.67
C LEU A 136 10.44 0.23 -3.48
N LYS A 137 11.55 -0.18 -2.84
CA LYS A 137 12.83 -0.44 -3.53
C LYS A 137 12.69 -1.55 -4.55
N GLU A 138 12.05 -2.66 -4.17
CA GLU A 138 11.85 -3.80 -5.07
C GLU A 138 10.80 -3.48 -6.14
N TYR A 139 9.68 -2.85 -5.76
CA TYR A 139 8.58 -2.50 -6.65
C TYR A 139 9.02 -1.57 -7.79
N PHE A 140 9.79 -0.53 -7.46
CA PHE A 140 10.30 0.44 -8.43
C PHE A 140 11.74 0.16 -8.88
N ASN A 141 12.37 -0.92 -8.40
CA ASN A 141 13.74 -1.30 -8.73
C ASN A 141 14.76 -0.15 -8.56
N CYS A 142 14.80 0.42 -7.35
CA CYS A 142 15.60 1.61 -7.01
C CYS A 142 16.35 1.52 -5.66
#